data_AF-D8RHR9-F1
#
_entry.id   AF-D8RHR9-F1
#
_cell.length_a   1.000
_cell.length_b   1.000
_cell.length_c   1.000
_cell.angle_alpha   90.00
_cell.angle_beta   90.00
_cell.angle_gamma   90.00
#
_symmetry.space_group_name_H-M   'P 1'
#
loop_
_entity.id
_entity.type
_entity.pdbx_description
1 polymer ?
#
loop_
_entity_poly.entity_id
_entity_poly.type
_entity_poly.pdbx_seq_one_letter_code
_entity_poly.pdbx_strand_id
1 'polypeptide(L)'
;LVTSVLQQRSPLVKGSSLKFAENLADWAKSEGFENVVVLSGLDSGKRHHLHNAGPQVYYQSSANEDGKDELCERLGWLDVKQSGQHTEPFEFSVLRYAMDGRVGEHDQDYLSRLPVTALFTSFKKRGLKVLSVLCYCAKGDNIPDATDLAIISYLISVVYMIMDTLLPWIFETL
;
A
#
# COMPACT_ATOMS: atom_id res chain seq x y z
N LEU A 1 0.56 9.60 -20.32
CA LEU A 1 0.09 8.58 -19.36
C LEU A 1 -1.39 8.79 -19.08
N VAL A 2 -2.14 7.70 -18.97
CA VAL A 2 -3.54 7.71 -18.49
C VAL A 2 -3.52 7.23 -17.05
N THR A 3 -4.02 8.05 -16.12
CA THR A 3 -4.18 7.66 -14.71
C THR A 3 -5.63 7.26 -14.48
N SER A 4 -5.84 6.09 -13.92
CA SER A 4 -7.16 5.62 -13.50
C SER A 4 -7.23 5.59 -11.98
N VAL A 5 -8.34 6.06 -11.42
CA VAL A 5 -8.60 6.02 -9.98
C VAL A 5 -9.81 5.13 -9.73
N LEU A 6 -9.64 4.13 -8.86
CA LEU A 6 -10.71 3.25 -8.42
C LEU A 6 -10.95 3.46 -6.93
N GLN A 7 -12.20 3.65 -6.55
CA GLN A 7 -12.61 3.80 -5.16
C GLN A 7 -13.61 2.72 -4.76
N GLN A 8 -13.30 1.99 -3.69
CA GLN A 8 -14.25 1.10 -3.03
C GLN A 8 -15.15 1.93 -2.09
N ARG A 9 -16.44 2.04 -2.40
CA ARG A 9 -17.41 2.80 -1.57
C ARG A 9 -18.23 1.95 -0.61
N SER A 10 -18.25 0.63 -0.82
CA SER A 10 -19.03 -0.31 -0.01
C SER A 10 -18.10 -1.36 0.60
N PRO A 11 -18.38 -1.86 1.82
CA PRO A 11 -17.62 -2.95 2.40
C PRO A 11 -17.61 -4.19 1.50
N LEU A 12 -16.51 -4.93 1.49
CA LEU A 12 -16.47 -6.23 0.82
C LEU A 12 -17.23 -7.26 1.64
N VAL A 13 -17.95 -8.14 0.95
CA VAL A 13 -18.59 -9.30 1.57
C VAL A 13 -17.50 -10.20 2.18
N LYS A 14 -17.72 -10.66 3.42
CA LYS A 14 -16.76 -11.54 4.12
C LYS A 14 -16.39 -12.72 3.22
N GLY A 15 -15.09 -13.01 3.12
CA GLY A 15 -14.55 -14.09 2.28
C GLY A 15 -14.38 -13.74 0.80
N SER A 16 -14.83 -12.56 0.35
CA SER A 16 -14.72 -12.16 -1.07
C SER A 16 -13.49 -11.29 -1.38
N SER A 17 -12.74 -10.87 -0.37
CA SER A 17 -11.61 -9.93 -0.55
C SER A 17 -10.52 -10.46 -1.49
N LEU A 18 -10.17 -11.74 -1.38
CA LEU A 18 -9.17 -12.36 -2.24
C LEU A 18 -9.64 -12.39 -3.70
N LYS A 19 -10.84 -12.93 -3.94
CA LYS A 19 -11.42 -12.99 -5.30
C LYS A 19 -11.58 -11.61 -5.93
N PHE A 20 -11.98 -10.61 -5.14
CA PHE A 20 -12.05 -9.22 -5.60
C PHE A 20 -10.66 -8.72 -6.03
N ALA A 21 -9.64 -8.94 -5.20
CA ALA A 21 -8.27 -8.51 -5.50
C ALA A 21 -7.68 -9.22 -6.72
N GLU A 22 -7.94 -10.53 -6.86
CA GLU A 22 -7.51 -11.31 -8.02
C GLU A 22 -8.14 -10.79 -9.31
N ASN A 23 -9.46 -10.64 -9.33
CA ASN A 23 -10.19 -10.12 -10.49
C ASN A 23 -9.71 -8.72 -10.88
N LEU A 24 -9.50 -7.83 -9.89
CA LEU A 24 -9.04 -6.48 -10.16
C LEU A 24 -7.61 -6.46 -10.71
N ALA A 25 -6.75 -7.35 -10.21
CA ALA A 25 -5.38 -7.47 -10.68
C ALA A 25 -5.29 -8.10 -12.08
N ASP A 26 -6.16 -9.07 -12.39
CA ASP A 26 -6.29 -9.63 -13.74
C ASP A 26 -6.74 -8.57 -14.74
N TRP A 27 -7.76 -7.78 -14.37
CA TRP A 27 -8.21 -6.65 -15.18
C TRP A 27 -7.09 -5.63 -15.41
N ALA A 28 -6.44 -5.16 -14.34
CA ALA A 28 -5.35 -4.18 -14.45
C ALA A 28 -4.21 -4.69 -15.34
N LYS A 29 -3.85 -5.98 -15.23
CA LYS A 29 -2.83 -6.56 -16.10
C LYS A 29 -3.29 -6.62 -17.56
N SER A 30 -4.55 -6.98 -17.81
CA SER A 30 -5.12 -7.05 -19.17
C SER A 30 -5.21 -5.69 -19.87
N GLU A 31 -5.43 -4.62 -19.10
CA GLU A 31 -5.47 -3.24 -19.60
C GLU A 31 -4.06 -2.62 -19.74
N GLY A 32 -3.00 -3.37 -19.41
CA GLY A 32 -1.62 -2.92 -19.58
C GLY A 32 -1.13 -1.94 -18.52
N PHE A 33 -1.73 -1.92 -17.32
CA PHE A 33 -1.14 -1.18 -16.21
C PHE A 33 0.23 -1.76 -15.87
N GLU A 34 1.18 -0.89 -15.50
CA GLU A 34 2.52 -1.28 -15.03
C GLU A 34 2.71 -0.98 -13.55
N ASN A 35 2.19 0.17 -13.12
CA ASN A 35 2.32 0.71 -11.78
C ASN A 35 0.95 0.80 -11.11
N VAL A 36 0.88 0.36 -9.84
CA VAL A 36 -0.33 0.39 -9.03
C VAL A 36 0.00 0.97 -7.67
N VAL A 37 -0.77 1.98 -7.25
CA VAL A 37 -0.72 2.52 -5.89
C VAL A 37 -2.00 2.13 -5.17
N VAL A 38 -1.88 1.46 -4.03
CA VAL A 38 -3.01 1.07 -3.17
C VAL A 38 -3.01 1.94 -1.93
N LEU A 39 -4.06 2.74 -1.73
CA LEU A 39 -4.23 3.57 -0.55
C LEU A 39 -5.18 2.89 0.42
N SER A 40 -4.81 2.81 1.70
CA SER A 40 -5.70 2.28 2.73
C SER A 40 -5.56 3.03 4.05
N GLY A 41 -6.69 3.38 4.64
CA GLY A 41 -6.74 3.77 6.04
C GLY A 41 -6.57 2.56 6.96
N LEU A 42 -6.01 2.80 8.14
CA LEU A 42 -5.95 1.88 9.27
C LEU A 42 -6.81 2.45 10.41
N ASP A 43 -7.39 1.58 11.24
CA ASP A 43 -8.20 1.97 12.39
C ASP A 43 -7.30 2.63 13.45
N SER A 44 -7.46 3.93 13.68
CA SER A 44 -6.70 4.65 14.73
C SER A 44 -6.90 4.10 16.14
N GLY A 45 -7.99 3.39 16.42
CA GLY A 45 -8.19 2.66 17.68
C GLY A 45 -7.26 1.45 17.83
N LYS A 46 -6.58 1.03 16.77
CA LYS A 46 -5.52 0.01 16.76
C LYS A 46 -4.12 0.61 16.85
N ARG A 47 -4.00 1.95 16.79
CA ARG A 47 -2.73 2.64 16.87
C ARG A 47 -2.11 2.48 18.26
N HIS A 48 -0.87 2.03 18.30
CA HIS A 48 -0.14 1.88 19.56
C HIS A 48 0.19 3.26 20.18
N HIS A 49 0.10 3.39 21.50
CA HIS A 49 0.28 4.66 22.21
C HIS A 49 1.69 5.26 22.10
N LEU A 50 2.70 4.46 21.73
CA LEU A 50 4.06 4.94 21.51
C LEU A 50 4.24 5.61 20.14
N HIS A 51 3.27 5.45 19.22
CA HIS A 51 3.26 6.08 17.90
C HIS A 51 2.58 7.45 17.87
N ASN A 52 2.40 8.12 19.01
CA ASN A 52 1.56 9.31 19.16
C ASN A 52 2.12 10.63 18.58
N ALA A 53 3.21 10.61 17.81
CA ALA A 53 3.73 11.81 17.12
C ALA A 53 3.20 11.89 15.68
N GLY A 54 2.20 12.75 15.43
CA GLY A 54 1.72 13.14 14.09
C GLY A 54 1.09 12.03 13.23
N PRO A 55 0.71 12.30 11.96
CA PRO A 55 0.35 11.26 11.00
C PRO A 55 1.59 10.44 10.65
N GLN A 56 1.56 9.13 10.92
CA GLN A 56 2.60 8.21 10.47
C GLN A 56 2.12 7.49 9.20
N VAL A 57 2.89 7.64 8.14
CA VAL A 57 2.66 6.95 6.86
C VAL A 57 3.53 5.70 6.84
N TYR A 58 2.89 4.56 6.58
CA TYR A 58 3.56 3.30 6.36
C TYR A 58 3.48 2.93 4.90
N TYR A 59 4.48 2.20 4.41
CA TYR A 59 4.49 1.76 3.03
C TYR A 59 4.90 0.30 2.88
N GLN A 60 4.49 -0.26 1.75
CA GLN A 60 5.00 -1.52 1.26
C GLN A 60 5.22 -1.41 -0.25
N SER A 61 6.44 -1.68 -0.70
CA SER A 61 6.80 -1.61 -2.11
C SER A 61 7.13 -2.99 -2.69
N SER A 62 6.83 -3.17 -3.97
CA SER A 62 7.36 -4.26 -4.78
C SER A 62 8.46 -3.81 -5.74
N ALA A 63 8.97 -2.57 -5.60
CA ALA A 63 10.01 -2.02 -6.46
C ALA A 63 11.33 -2.78 -6.34
N ASN A 64 11.69 -3.21 -5.12
CA ASN A 64 12.89 -3.99 -4.84
C ASN A 64 12.54 -5.34 -4.18
N GLU A 65 13.42 -6.33 -4.31
CA GLU A 65 13.20 -7.68 -3.76
C GLU A 65 13.11 -7.68 -2.22
N ASP A 66 13.89 -6.82 -1.57
CA ASP A 66 13.84 -6.62 -0.11
C ASP A 66 12.56 -5.88 0.34
N GLY A 67 11.88 -5.19 -0.59
CA GLY A 67 10.68 -4.41 -0.37
C GLY A 67 10.94 -2.96 0.04
N LYS A 68 12.21 -2.53 0.05
CA LYS A 68 12.59 -1.15 0.33
C LYS A 68 12.29 -0.25 -0.85
N ASP A 69 12.08 1.03 -0.56
CA ASP A 69 11.84 2.04 -1.57
C ASP A 69 12.53 3.35 -1.16
N GLU A 70 13.55 3.75 -1.92
CA GLU A 70 14.41 4.89 -1.58
C GLU A 70 13.61 6.19 -1.46
N LEU A 71 12.59 6.38 -2.30
CA LEU A 71 11.73 7.55 -2.24
C LEU A 71 10.94 7.55 -0.92
N CYS A 72 10.34 6.42 -0.57
CA CYS A 72 9.57 6.29 0.67
C CYS A 72 10.45 6.50 1.91
N GLU A 73 11.67 5.95 1.92
CA GLU A 73 12.64 6.16 3.01
C GLU A 73 13.06 7.62 3.13
N ARG A 74 13.32 8.31 2.00
CA ARG A 74 13.64 9.75 1.98
C ARG A 74 12.48 10.63 2.45
N LEU A 75 11.23 10.20 2.23
CA LEU A 75 10.03 10.84 2.75
C LEU A 75 9.79 10.56 4.24
N GLY A 76 10.65 9.75 4.87
CA GLY A 76 10.54 9.39 6.28
C GLY A 76 9.40 8.41 6.57
N TRP A 77 8.91 7.69 5.56
CA TRP A 77 7.85 6.70 5.74
C TRP A 77 8.42 5.40 6.29
N LEU A 78 7.58 4.72 7.06
CA LEU A 78 7.98 3.49 7.74
C LEU A 78 7.64 2.27 6.88
N ASP A 79 8.65 1.51 6.51
CA ASP A 79 8.46 0.19 5.89
C ASP A 79 7.70 -0.71 6.87
N VAL A 80 6.55 -1.25 6.43
CA VAL A 80 5.72 -2.17 7.19
C VAL A 80 6.51 -3.41 7.67
N LYS A 81 7.55 -3.83 6.96
CA LYS A 81 8.41 -4.97 7.37
C LYS A 81 9.38 -4.61 8.49
N GLN A 82 9.95 -3.41 8.46
CA GLN A 82 10.95 -2.93 9.43
C GLN A 82 10.32 -2.37 10.70
N SER A 83 9.10 -1.82 10.62
CA SER A 83 8.36 -1.35 11.78
C SER A 83 8.17 -2.47 12.82
N GLY A 84 8.03 -3.74 12.41
CA GLY A 84 7.94 -4.88 13.32
C GLY A 84 9.24 -5.32 14.00
N GLN A 85 10.42 -4.76 13.65
CA GLN A 85 11.70 -5.09 14.29
C GLN A 85 12.09 -4.10 15.39
N HIS A 86 11.67 -2.84 15.24
CA HIS A 86 11.88 -1.80 16.24
C HIS A 86 10.62 -1.68 17.10
N THR A 87 10.56 -2.49 18.17
CA THR A 87 9.69 -2.26 19.34
C THR A 87 8.16 -2.14 19.10
N GLU A 88 7.57 -2.85 18.14
CA GLU A 88 6.13 -2.72 17.81
C GLU A 88 5.34 -4.06 17.76
N PRO A 89 4.01 -4.00 17.96
CA PRO A 89 3.14 -5.10 18.37
C PRO A 89 2.79 -6.06 17.24
N PHE A 90 2.26 -7.21 17.65
CA PHE A 90 1.82 -8.36 16.87
C PHE A 90 1.11 -8.05 15.53
N GLU A 91 0.42 -6.91 15.41
CA GLU A 91 -0.35 -6.57 14.19
C GLU A 91 0.55 -6.38 12.95
N PHE A 92 1.69 -5.69 13.07
CA PHE A 92 2.61 -5.45 11.94
C PHE A 92 3.44 -6.68 11.56
N SER A 93 3.78 -7.53 12.52
CA SER A 93 4.44 -8.80 12.23
C SER A 93 3.50 -9.73 11.44
N VAL A 94 2.19 -9.71 11.73
CA VAL A 94 1.19 -10.43 10.95
C VAL A 94 1.03 -9.87 9.53
N LEU A 95 1.02 -8.54 9.36
CA LEU A 95 1.07 -7.93 8.02
C LEU A 95 2.24 -8.50 7.24
N ARG A 96 3.44 -8.49 7.83
CA ARG A 96 4.65 -9.04 7.19
C ARG A 96 4.45 -10.49 6.75
N TYR A 97 3.90 -11.35 7.59
CA TYR A 97 3.62 -12.75 7.24
C TYR A 97 2.60 -12.90 6.11
N ALA A 98 1.46 -12.21 6.19
CA ALA A 98 0.43 -12.25 5.16
C ALA A 98 0.96 -11.72 3.82
N MET A 99 1.82 -10.71 3.87
CA MET A 99 2.44 -10.05 2.72
C MET A 99 3.58 -10.85 2.09
N ASP A 100 4.26 -11.71 2.85
CA ASP A 100 5.22 -12.70 2.33
C ASP A 100 4.52 -13.91 1.70
N GLY A 101 3.20 -13.84 1.48
CA GLY A 101 2.39 -14.91 0.92
C GLY A 101 2.13 -16.07 1.89
N ARG A 102 2.58 -15.95 3.14
CA ARG A 102 2.28 -16.88 4.24
C ARG A 102 1.01 -16.41 4.93
N VAL A 103 -0.11 -16.45 4.20
CA VAL A 103 -1.43 -16.15 4.77
C VAL A 103 -1.75 -17.28 5.76
N GLY A 104 -1.46 -17.05 7.04
CA GLY A 104 -1.84 -17.97 8.10
C GLY A 104 -3.36 -17.98 8.27
N GLU A 105 -3.93 -19.16 8.52
CA GLU A 105 -5.35 -19.38 8.84
C GLU A 105 -5.78 -18.81 10.20
N HIS A 106 -5.12 -17.75 10.70
CA HIS A 106 -5.51 -17.09 11.93
C HIS A 106 -6.57 -16.02 11.62
N ASP A 107 -7.85 -16.39 11.77
CA ASP A 107 -9.04 -15.54 11.61
C ASP A 107 -9.11 -14.36 12.63
N GLN A 108 -8.05 -14.13 13.43
CA GLN A 108 -8.02 -13.14 14.51
C GLN A 108 -7.35 -11.80 14.15
N ASP A 109 -6.63 -11.70 13.02
CA ASP A 109 -5.74 -10.55 12.80
C ASP A 109 -6.36 -9.46 11.93
N TYR A 110 -6.37 -8.24 12.45
CA TYR A 110 -7.04 -7.07 11.83
C TYR A 110 -6.48 -6.76 10.43
N LEU A 111 -5.16 -6.74 10.31
CA LEU A 111 -4.49 -6.26 9.11
C LEU A 111 -4.46 -7.28 7.96
N SER A 112 -4.38 -8.58 8.26
CA SER A 112 -4.47 -9.65 7.23
C SER A 112 -5.85 -9.71 6.56
N ARG A 113 -6.89 -9.21 7.24
CA ARG A 113 -8.26 -9.10 6.73
C ARG A 113 -8.49 -7.85 5.89
N LEU A 114 -7.56 -6.90 5.89
CA LEU A 114 -7.71 -5.69 5.11
C LEU A 114 -7.59 -6.00 3.61
N PRO A 115 -8.44 -5.41 2.76
CA PRO A 115 -8.37 -5.59 1.31
C PRO A 115 -7.00 -5.24 0.72
N VAL A 116 -6.27 -4.29 1.32
CA VAL A 116 -4.95 -3.85 0.88
C VAL A 116 -3.93 -4.99 0.79
N THR A 117 -3.95 -5.94 1.73
CA THR A 117 -3.03 -7.09 1.71
C THR A 117 -3.32 -8.03 0.55
N ALA A 118 -4.60 -8.33 0.31
CA ALA A 118 -5.03 -9.16 -0.82
C ALA A 118 -4.73 -8.47 -2.16
N LEU A 119 -4.95 -7.15 -2.25
CA LEU A 119 -4.63 -6.34 -3.42
C LEU A 119 -3.14 -6.34 -3.73
N PHE A 120 -2.30 -5.99 -2.75
CA PHE A 120 -0.85 -5.95 -2.94
C PHE A 120 -0.31 -7.29 -3.45
N THR A 121 -0.66 -8.38 -2.78
CA THR A 121 -0.19 -9.72 -3.15
C THR A 121 -0.71 -10.15 -4.53
N SER A 122 -1.97 -9.84 -4.84
CA SER A 122 -2.57 -10.19 -6.14
C SER A 122 -1.92 -9.43 -7.29
N PHE A 123 -1.73 -8.12 -7.17
CA PHE A 123 -1.07 -7.30 -8.17
C PHE A 123 0.41 -7.71 -8.35
N LYS A 124 1.15 -7.89 -7.25
CA LYS A 124 2.55 -8.34 -7.29
C LYS A 124 2.70 -9.68 -8.02
N LYS A 125 1.82 -10.66 -7.72
CA LYS A 125 1.82 -11.98 -8.39
C LYS A 125 1.62 -11.90 -9.91
N ARG A 126 1.02 -10.82 -10.42
CA ARG A 126 0.79 -10.57 -11.86
C ARG A 126 1.89 -9.73 -12.50
N GLY A 127 2.99 -9.51 -11.78
CA GLY A 127 4.16 -8.78 -12.26
C GLY A 127 3.92 -7.28 -12.39
N LEU A 128 2.98 -6.72 -11.63
CA LEU A 128 2.77 -5.28 -11.53
C LEU A 128 3.69 -4.71 -10.46
N LYS A 129 4.20 -3.48 -10.68
CA LYS A 129 4.89 -2.72 -9.64
C LYS A 129 3.84 -2.13 -8.71
N VAL A 130 3.90 -2.45 -7.43
CA VAL A 130 2.87 -2.07 -6.46
C VAL A 130 3.49 -1.32 -5.29
N LEU A 131 2.89 -0.19 -4.95
CA LEU A 131 3.13 0.51 -3.70
C LEU A 131 1.82 0.57 -2.90
N SER A 132 1.81 0.00 -1.70
CA SER A 132 0.75 0.26 -0.73
C SER A 132 1.16 1.38 0.21
N VAL A 133 0.28 2.34 0.43
CA VAL A 133 0.46 3.45 1.38
C VAL A 133 -0.66 3.37 2.41
N LEU A 134 -0.26 3.31 3.68
CA LEU A 134 -1.15 3.11 4.82
C LEU A 134 -1.01 4.26 5.81
N CYS A 135 -2.11 4.76 6.34
CA CYS A 135 -2.07 5.69 7.46
C CYS A 135 -3.19 5.38 8.45
N TYR A 136 -2.96 5.63 9.74
CA TYR A 136 -4.03 5.57 10.74
C TYR A 136 -4.99 6.75 10.54
N CYS A 137 -6.27 6.45 10.34
CA CYS A 137 -7.31 7.45 10.15
C CYS A 137 -8.15 7.63 11.43
N ALA A 138 -8.49 8.87 11.75
CA ALA A 138 -9.38 9.22 12.84
C ALA A 138 -10.76 8.56 12.69
N LYS A 139 -11.40 8.22 13.80
CA LYS A 139 -12.82 7.82 13.80
C LYS A 139 -13.68 9.07 13.71
N GLY A 140 -14.67 9.06 12.81
CA GLY A 140 -15.55 10.19 12.57
C GLY A 140 -15.08 11.01 11.37
N ASP A 141 -14.57 12.22 11.60
CA ASP A 141 -14.04 13.06 10.54
C ASP A 141 -12.60 12.65 10.18
N ASN A 142 -12.49 11.86 9.12
CA ASN A 142 -11.23 11.43 8.53
C ASN A 142 -10.91 12.17 7.20
N ILE A 143 -11.59 13.28 6.92
CA ILE A 143 -11.33 14.10 5.73
C ILE A 143 -9.87 14.59 5.69
N PRO A 144 -9.27 15.06 6.79
CA PRO A 144 -7.86 15.46 6.79
C PRO A 144 -6.93 14.29 6.42
N ASP A 145 -7.13 13.12 7.04
CA ASP A 145 -6.30 11.93 6.78
C ASP A 145 -6.43 11.45 5.32
N ALA A 146 -7.65 11.48 4.77
CA ALA A 146 -7.91 11.12 3.38
C ALA A 146 -7.28 12.13 2.40
N THR A 147 -7.28 13.41 2.76
CA THR A 147 -6.65 14.48 1.96
C THR A 147 -5.14 14.30 1.95
N ASP A 148 -4.53 14.01 3.10
CA ASP A 148 -3.10 13.74 3.20
C ASP A 148 -2.70 12.52 2.34
N LEU A 149 -3.44 11.41 2.44
CA LEU A 149 -3.23 10.23 1.58
C LEU A 149 -3.37 10.54 0.08
N ALA A 150 -4.34 11.37 -0.29
CA ALA A 150 -4.55 11.75 -1.69
C ALA A 150 -3.40 12.62 -2.23
N ILE A 151 -2.93 13.59 -1.43
CA ILE A 151 -1.77 14.42 -1.78
C ILE A 151 -0.53 13.55 -1.93
N ILE A 152 -0.31 12.65 -0.97
CA ILE A 152 0.79 11.68 -0.98
C ILE A 152 0.73 10.84 -2.26
N SER A 153 -0.43 10.27 -2.59
CA SER A 153 -0.63 9.47 -3.80
C SER A 153 -0.34 10.24 -5.09
N TYR A 154 -0.78 11.50 -5.15
CA TYR A 154 -0.52 12.37 -6.29
C TYR A 154 0.99 12.62 -6.47
N LEU A 155 1.68 12.98 -5.39
CA LEU A 155 3.13 13.23 -5.41
C LEU A 155 3.90 11.98 -5.85
N ILE A 156 3.56 10.81 -5.31
CA ILE A 156 4.14 9.54 -5.71
C ILE A 156 3.93 9.27 -7.21
N SER A 157 2.69 9.42 -7.68
CA SER A 157 2.34 9.15 -9.07
C SER A 157 3.11 10.06 -10.04
N VAL A 158 3.29 11.33 -9.65
CA VAL A 158 4.11 12.29 -10.41
C VAL A 158 5.59 11.93 -10.36
N VAL A 159 6.12 11.53 -9.20
CA VAL A 159 7.54 11.19 -9.06
C VAL A 159 7.89 9.91 -9.81
N TYR A 160 7.11 8.82 -9.68
CA TYR A 160 7.35 7.62 -10.49
C TYR A 160 7.18 7.88 -11.98
N MET A 161 6.22 8.74 -12.38
CA MET A 161 6.11 9.16 -13.78
C MET A 161 7.40 9.82 -14.28
N ILE A 162 8.00 10.70 -13.47
CA ILE A 162 9.24 11.38 -13.85
C ILE A 162 10.42 10.40 -13.87
N MET A 163 10.53 9.54 -12.85
CA MET A 163 11.67 8.63 -12.69
C MET A 163 11.67 7.45 -13.66
N ASP A 164 10.51 6.82 -13.90
CA ASP A 164 10.43 5.63 -14.74
C ASP A 164 10.21 5.94 -16.22
N THR A 165 9.64 7.10 -16.56
CA THR A 165 9.28 7.44 -17.95
C THR A 165 10.11 8.58 -18.53
N LEU A 166 10.30 9.65 -17.77
CA LEU A 166 10.81 10.93 -18.31
C LEU A 166 12.34 11.01 -18.24
N LEU A 167 12.94 10.58 -17.13
CA LEU A 167 14.40 10.58 -16.95
C LEU A 167 15.10 9.61 -17.92
N PRO A 168 14.71 8.34 -18.08
CA PRO A 168 15.32 7.43 -19.05
C PRO A 168 15.20 7.97 -20.49
N TRP A 169 14.04 8.51 -20.85
CA TRP A 169 13.84 9.13 -22.17
C TRP A 169 14.76 10.33 -22.41
N ILE A 170 14.95 11.20 -21.41
CA ILE A 170 15.89 12.33 -21.50
C ILE A 170 17.31 11.84 -21.73
N PHE A 171 17.75 10.80 -21.01
CA PHE A 171 19.11 10.24 -21.16
C PHE A 171 19.31 9.41 -22.44
N GLU A 172 18.24 8.87 -23.03
CA GLU A 172 18.32 8.18 -24.33
C GLU A 172 18.27 9.15 -25.53
N THR A 173 17.74 10.38 -25.33
CA THR A 173 17.53 11.35 -26.42
C THR A 173 18.57 12.49 -26.42
N LEU A 174 19.38 12.64 -25.36
CA LEU A 174 20.52 13.56 -25.27
C LEU A 174 21.85 12.82 -25.43
#